data_AF-A0A182IZJ3-F1
#
_entry.id   AF-A0A182IZJ3-F1
#
_cell.length_a   1.000
_cell.length_b   1.000
_cell.length_c   1.000
_cell.angle_alpha   90.00
_cell.angle_beta   90.00
_cell.angle_gamma   90.00
#
_symmetry.space_group_name_H-M   'P 1'
#
loop_
_entity.id
_entity.type
_entity.pdbx_description
1 polymer ?
#
loop_
_entity_poly.entity_id
_entity_poly.type
_entity_poly.pdbx_seq_one_letter_code
_entity_poly.pdbx_strand_id
1 'polypeptide(L)'
;MVAGMWWFFTLIMISSYTANLAAFLTVERMDSPIESAEDLAKQTKIKYGALRGGSTAAFFRDSNFSTYQRMWSFMESARPSVFTASNIEGVERVVKGKGSYAFLMESTSIEYVIERNCELTQVGGMLDSKGYGIAMPPNSPFRTAISGAVLKLQEEGKLHILKTRWWKEKRGGGSCRDDTSKSSSTANELGLANVGGVFVVLMGGMGVACVIAVCEFVWKSRKVAVEERVSLCSEMASELRFALKRSRPKRKERESGGSGGTLRTASSRASPKDSSEPSSEHVRFHPLGPPYAQYEFDAKAVP
;
A
#
# COMPACT_ATOMS: atom_id res chain seq x y z
N MET A 1 -7.86 -21.23 -40.57
CA MET A 1 -7.66 -21.94 -39.28
C MET A 1 -6.48 -21.39 -38.49
N VAL A 2 -5.24 -21.44 -38.98
CA VAL A 2 -4.02 -21.01 -38.24
C VAL A 2 -4.15 -19.64 -37.56
N ALA A 3 -4.63 -18.61 -38.27
CA ALA A 3 -4.84 -17.28 -37.68
C ALA A 3 -5.83 -17.27 -36.51
N GLY A 4 -6.88 -18.10 -36.55
CA GLY A 4 -7.85 -18.22 -35.45
C GLY A 4 -7.26 -18.94 -34.24
N MET A 5 -6.44 -19.98 -34.45
CA MET A 5 -5.71 -20.65 -33.37
C MET A 5 -4.71 -19.71 -32.70
N TRP A 6 -4.00 -18.90 -33.50
CA TRP A 6 -3.09 -17.87 -32.99
C TRP A 6 -3.83 -16.81 -32.15
N TRP A 7 -4.93 -16.25 -32.67
CA TRP A 7 -5.75 -15.29 -31.94
C TRP A 7 -6.32 -15.83 -30.64
N PHE A 8 -6.78 -17.08 -30.62
CA PHE A 8 -7.27 -17.73 -29.41
C PHE A 8 -6.15 -17.94 -28.37
N PHE A 9 -4.97 -18.37 -28.82
CA PHE A 9 -3.79 -18.50 -27.97
C PHE A 9 -3.34 -17.15 -27.38
N THR A 10 -3.28 -16.08 -28.18
CA THR A 10 -2.90 -14.75 -27.69
C THR A 10 -3.92 -14.20 -26.70
N LEU A 11 -5.22 -14.43 -26.91
CA LEU A 11 -6.25 -14.01 -25.95
C LEU A 11 -6.10 -14.72 -24.60
N ILE A 12 -5.81 -16.03 -24.58
CA ILE A 12 -5.57 -16.77 -23.34
C ILE A 12 -4.32 -16.23 -22.62
N MET A 13 -3.21 -16.06 -23.34
CA MET A 13 -1.96 -15.55 -22.77
C MET A 13 -2.11 -14.14 -22.19
N ILE A 14 -2.78 -13.23 -22.92
CA ILE A 14 -3.04 -11.86 -22.44
C ILE A 14 -3.94 -11.90 -21.20
N SER A 15 -5.00 -12.70 -21.20
CA SER A 15 -5.95 -12.80 -20.08
C SER A 15 -5.31 -13.38 -18.81
N SER A 16 -4.45 -14.40 -18.95
CA SER A 16 -3.70 -14.95 -17.82
C SER A 16 -2.66 -13.97 -17.27
N TYR A 17 -1.99 -13.21 -18.15
CA TYR A 17 -1.06 -12.16 -17.74
C TYR A 17 -1.77 -11.01 -17.02
N THR A 18 -2.89 -10.50 -17.55
CA THR A 18 -3.64 -9.42 -16.90
C THR A 18 -4.28 -9.87 -15.59
N ALA A 19 -4.76 -11.11 -15.48
CA ALA A 19 -5.28 -11.66 -14.22
C ALA A 19 -4.19 -11.75 -13.14
N ASN A 20 -3.01 -12.29 -13.47
CA ASN A 20 -1.89 -12.36 -12.51
C ASN A 20 -1.37 -10.97 -12.16
N LEU A 21 -1.26 -10.06 -13.12
CA LEU A 21 -0.85 -8.67 -12.88
C LEU A 21 -1.85 -7.95 -11.98
N ALA A 22 -3.17 -8.10 -12.22
CA ALA A 22 -4.20 -7.54 -11.37
C ALA A 22 -4.12 -8.10 -9.93
N ALA A 23 -3.92 -9.41 -9.77
CA ALA A 23 -3.72 -10.03 -8.46
C ALA A 23 -2.48 -9.47 -7.73
N PHE A 24 -1.38 -9.20 -8.43
CA PHE A 24 -0.21 -8.54 -7.83
C PHE A 24 -0.46 -7.05 -7.51
N LEU A 25 -1.29 -6.36 -8.29
CA LEU A 25 -1.63 -4.95 -8.04
C LEU A 25 -2.64 -4.77 -6.90
N THR A 26 -3.52 -5.75 -6.64
CA THR A 26 -4.45 -5.72 -5.51
C THR A 26 -3.86 -6.27 -4.21
N VAL A 27 -2.80 -7.08 -4.28
CA VAL A 27 -2.08 -7.56 -3.10
C VAL A 27 -1.04 -6.52 -2.70
N GLU A 28 -1.48 -5.54 -1.91
CA GLU A 28 -0.57 -4.82 -1.03
C GLU A 28 -0.01 -5.80 0.00
N ARG A 29 1.17 -6.35 -0.29
CA ARG A 29 1.97 -6.94 0.78
C ARG A 29 2.44 -5.82 1.68
N MET A 30 1.79 -5.73 2.84
CA MET A 30 2.38 -5.21 4.07
C MET A 30 3.56 -6.12 4.44
N ASP A 31 4.66 -6.07 3.67
CA ASP A 31 5.89 -6.82 3.92
C ASP A 31 6.55 -6.26 5.18
N SER A 32 6.11 -6.78 6.34
CA SER A 32 6.69 -6.42 7.62
C SER A 32 8.14 -6.94 7.65
N PRO A 33 9.14 -6.09 7.94
CA PRO A 33 10.55 -6.51 7.96
C PRO A 33 10.89 -7.43 9.14
N ILE A 34 9.93 -7.67 10.04
CA ILE A 34 9.98 -8.55 11.20
C ILE A 34 8.61 -9.20 11.42
N GLU A 35 8.56 -10.49 11.72
CA GLU A 35 7.32 -11.19 12.11
C GLU A 35 7.37 -11.66 13.58
N SER A 36 8.58 -11.85 14.12
CA SER A 36 8.82 -12.42 15.45
C SER A 36 9.90 -11.68 16.26
N ALA A 37 9.95 -11.93 17.57
CA ALA A 37 11.04 -11.43 18.42
C ALA A 37 12.37 -12.12 18.10
N GLU A 38 12.34 -13.36 17.62
CA GLU A 38 13.48 -14.12 17.15
C GLU A 38 14.15 -13.45 15.94
N ASP A 39 13.36 -12.91 15.00
CA ASP A 39 13.89 -12.18 13.85
C ASP A 39 14.47 -10.84 14.26
N LEU A 40 13.80 -10.13 15.16
CA LEU A 40 14.30 -8.91 15.80
C LEU A 40 15.65 -9.14 16.50
N ALA A 41 15.86 -10.33 17.10
CA ALA A 41 17.10 -10.75 17.76
C ALA A 41 18.23 -11.23 16.81
N LYS A 42 17.90 -11.62 15.57
CA LYS A 42 18.88 -12.00 14.52
C LYS A 42 19.49 -10.78 13.83
N GLN A 43 18.75 -9.68 13.76
CA GLN A 43 19.12 -8.46 13.05
C GLN A 43 19.57 -7.33 14.00
N THR A 44 20.21 -6.30 13.46
CA THR A 44 20.73 -5.13 14.22
C THR A 44 20.32 -3.77 13.65
N LYS A 45 19.55 -3.75 12.55
CA LYS A 45 19.10 -2.55 11.84
C LYS A 45 18.00 -1.81 12.60
N ILE A 46 17.00 -2.55 13.07
CA ILE A 46 15.94 -2.10 13.96
C ILE A 46 16.44 -2.26 15.39
N LYS A 47 16.64 -1.14 16.10
CA LYS A 47 16.98 -1.17 17.52
C LYS A 47 15.74 -1.52 18.33
N TYR A 48 15.90 -2.14 19.49
CA TYR A 48 14.79 -2.44 20.38
C TYR A 48 15.14 -2.15 21.83
N GLY A 49 14.13 -1.81 22.62
CA GLY A 49 14.29 -1.50 24.04
C GLY A 49 12.98 -1.63 24.81
N ALA A 50 13.08 -1.55 26.13
CA ALA A 50 11.95 -1.63 27.06
C ALA A 50 12.00 -0.47 28.07
N LEU A 51 10.99 -0.38 28.93
CA LEU A 51 10.99 0.54 30.07
C LEU A 51 12.17 0.25 31.02
N ARG A 52 12.99 1.27 31.34
CA ARG A 52 14.12 1.15 32.28
C ARG A 52 13.62 0.72 33.66
N GLY A 53 14.13 -0.41 34.16
CA GLY A 53 13.71 -0.97 35.45
C GLY A 53 12.29 -1.57 35.46
N GLY A 54 11.62 -1.66 34.31
CA GLY A 54 10.30 -2.28 34.20
C GLY A 54 10.35 -3.82 34.26
N SER A 55 9.20 -4.44 34.51
CA SER A 55 9.03 -5.91 34.54
C SER A 55 9.39 -6.58 33.21
N THR A 56 9.19 -5.89 32.08
CA THR A 56 9.61 -6.35 30.74
C THR A 56 11.14 -6.39 30.63
N ALA A 57 11.85 -5.37 31.12
CA ALA A 57 13.32 -5.36 31.10
C ALA A 57 13.89 -6.46 32.02
N ALA A 58 13.34 -6.61 33.23
CA ALA A 58 13.71 -7.70 34.14
C ALA A 58 13.45 -9.09 33.53
N PHE A 59 12.35 -9.28 32.80
CA PHE A 59 12.07 -10.54 32.11
C PHE A 59 13.18 -10.94 31.11
N PHE A 60 13.70 -10.01 30.30
CA PHE A 60 14.79 -10.32 29.38
C PHE A 60 16.11 -10.62 30.11
N ARG A 61 16.41 -9.89 31.20
CA ARG A 61 17.61 -10.11 32.03
C ARG A 61 17.59 -11.47 32.73
N ASP A 62 16.46 -11.84 33.30
CA ASP A 62 16.28 -13.02 34.14
C ASP A 62 15.81 -14.26 33.33
N SER A 63 15.78 -14.16 31.99
CA SER A 63 15.33 -15.23 31.11
C SER A 63 16.38 -16.34 30.98
N ASN A 64 15.91 -17.59 30.92
CA ASN A 64 16.73 -18.76 30.59
C ASN A 64 16.76 -19.08 29.09
N PHE A 65 16.05 -18.32 28.24
CA PHE A 65 16.00 -18.57 26.80
C PHE A 65 17.13 -17.82 26.06
N SER A 66 17.92 -18.54 25.27
CA SER A 66 19.16 -18.01 24.65
C SER A 66 18.91 -16.82 23.72
N THR A 67 17.77 -16.78 23.01
CA THR A 67 17.36 -15.63 22.19
C THR A 67 17.12 -14.39 23.06
N TYR A 68 16.41 -14.55 24.19
CA TYR A 68 16.06 -13.44 25.08
C TYR A 68 17.27 -12.93 25.88
N GLN A 69 18.19 -13.82 26.26
CA GLN A 69 19.49 -13.44 26.82
C GLN A 69 20.33 -12.64 25.81
N ARG A 70 20.37 -13.04 24.53
CA ARG A 70 21.03 -12.26 23.47
C ARG A 70 20.38 -10.88 23.30
N MET A 71 19.04 -10.80 23.32
CA MET A 71 18.31 -9.53 23.30
C MET A 71 18.66 -8.65 24.49
N TRP A 72 18.77 -9.22 25.71
CA TRP A 72 19.22 -8.48 26.88
C TRP A 72 20.64 -7.93 26.71
N SER A 73 21.62 -8.77 26.33
CA SER A 73 23.00 -8.33 26.11
C SER A 73 23.11 -7.24 25.03
N PHE A 74 22.27 -7.29 23.99
CA PHE A 74 22.16 -6.20 23.01
C PHE A 74 21.60 -4.93 23.65
N MET A 75 20.49 -5.00 24.39
CA MET A 75 19.89 -3.83 25.04
C MET A 75 20.81 -3.18 26.07
N GLU A 76 21.57 -3.98 26.83
CA GLU A 76 22.52 -3.52 27.85
C GLU A 76 23.79 -2.88 27.24
N SER A 77 24.31 -3.45 26.14
CA SER A 77 25.50 -2.91 25.45
C SER A 77 25.21 -1.76 24.47
N ALA A 78 23.95 -1.57 24.07
CA ALA A 78 23.57 -0.58 23.06
C ALA A 78 23.84 0.87 23.48
N ARG A 79 24.59 1.60 22.63
CA ARG A 79 24.81 3.05 22.74
C ARG A 79 24.27 3.77 21.49
N PRO A 80 23.52 4.87 21.63
CA PRO A 80 22.92 5.39 22.86
C PRO A 80 21.85 4.44 23.43
N SER A 81 21.50 4.65 24.71
CA SER A 81 20.54 3.81 25.46
C SER A 81 19.26 3.54 24.67
N VAL A 82 18.90 2.27 24.55
CA VAL A 82 17.62 1.83 23.99
C VAL A 82 16.48 1.84 25.00
N PHE A 83 16.77 1.77 26.30
CA PHE A 83 15.77 1.90 27.36
C PHE A 83 15.22 3.32 27.44
N THR A 84 13.91 3.44 27.68
CA THR A 84 13.20 4.71 27.95
C THR A 84 12.87 4.86 29.44
N ALA A 85 12.57 6.09 29.89
CA ALA A 85 12.13 6.37 31.25
C ALA A 85 10.61 6.18 31.45
N SER A 86 9.82 6.24 30.37
CA SER A 86 8.38 5.96 30.42
C SER A 86 7.86 5.18 29.20
N ASN A 87 6.68 4.58 29.33
CA ASN A 87 5.99 3.93 28.21
C ASN A 87 5.57 4.95 27.14
N ILE A 88 5.18 6.17 27.54
CA ILE A 88 4.77 7.25 26.63
C ILE A 88 5.96 7.68 25.75
N GLU A 89 7.13 7.89 26.37
CA GLU A 89 8.39 8.15 25.66
C GLU A 89 8.77 7.00 24.72
N GLY A 90 8.59 5.74 25.15
CA GLY A 90 8.82 4.56 24.32
C GLY A 90 7.95 4.54 23.06
N VAL A 91 6.65 4.78 23.22
CA VAL A 91 5.69 4.93 22.11
C VAL A 91 6.09 6.07 21.17
N GLU A 92 6.37 7.26 21.71
CA GLU A 92 6.75 8.43 20.91
C GLU A 92 8.07 8.19 20.14
N ARG A 93 9.00 7.44 20.74
CA ARG A 93 10.28 7.06 20.11
C ARG A 93 10.10 6.07 18.95
N VAL A 94 9.12 5.15 19.01
CA VAL A 94 8.76 4.28 17.87
C VAL A 94 8.19 5.11 16.71
N VAL A 95 7.24 5.99 17.01
CA VAL A 95 6.62 6.90 16.02
C VAL A 95 7.68 7.75 15.32
N LYS A 96 8.53 8.45 16.09
CA LYS A 96 9.65 9.24 15.57
C LYS A 96 10.67 8.39 14.81
N GLY A 97 10.83 7.12 15.19
CA GLY A 97 11.78 6.18 14.61
C GLY A 97 11.37 5.60 13.26
N LYS A 98 10.09 5.68 12.85
CA LYS A 98 9.57 5.20 11.55
C LYS A 98 10.14 3.83 11.12
N GLY A 99 10.01 2.83 11.99
CA GLY A 99 10.47 1.45 11.73
C GLY A 99 11.94 1.17 12.05
N SER A 100 12.74 2.16 12.49
CA SER A 100 14.12 1.94 12.96
C SER A 100 14.23 1.58 14.45
N TYR A 101 13.13 1.67 15.21
CA TYR A 101 13.06 1.34 16.63
C TYR A 101 11.77 0.61 16.97
N ALA A 102 11.87 -0.48 17.73
CA ALA A 102 10.76 -1.24 18.29
C ALA A 102 10.75 -1.12 19.83
N PHE A 103 9.57 -0.98 20.44
CA PHE A 103 9.44 -0.84 21.89
C PHE A 103 8.69 -2.01 22.50
N LEU A 104 9.33 -2.67 23.45
CA LEU A 104 8.83 -3.84 24.15
C LEU A 104 8.12 -3.39 25.43
N MET A 105 6.80 -3.57 25.46
CA MET A 105 5.95 -3.26 26.61
C MET A 105 4.92 -4.39 26.82
N GLU A 106 4.12 -4.29 27.87
CA GLU A 106 3.06 -5.25 28.18
C GLU A 106 1.91 -5.23 27.15
N SER A 107 1.40 -6.40 26.78
CA SER A 107 0.38 -6.59 25.73
C SER A 107 -0.87 -5.71 25.93
N THR A 108 -1.37 -5.60 27.16
CA THR A 108 -2.49 -4.72 27.53
C THR A 108 -2.24 -3.25 27.19
N SER A 109 -1.00 -2.78 27.34
CA SER A 109 -0.58 -1.42 27.00
C SER A 109 -0.42 -1.25 25.48
N ILE A 110 0.08 -2.26 24.76
CA ILE A 110 0.14 -2.27 23.30
C ILE A 110 -1.28 -2.15 22.73
N GLU A 111 -2.18 -3.05 23.11
CA GLU A 111 -3.59 -3.06 22.68
C GLU A 111 -4.28 -1.71 22.96
N TYR A 112 -3.95 -1.04 24.06
CA TYR A 112 -4.53 0.27 24.38
C TYR A 112 -4.04 1.39 23.45
N VAL A 113 -2.75 1.36 23.10
CA VAL A 113 -2.11 2.41 22.30
C VAL A 113 -2.40 2.24 20.80
N ILE A 114 -2.40 1.01 20.26
CA ILE A 114 -2.67 0.77 18.83
C ILE A 114 -4.13 1.11 18.46
N GLU A 115 -5.09 0.92 19.37
CA GLU A 115 -6.49 1.33 19.19
C GLU A 115 -6.70 2.85 19.16
N ARG A 116 -5.63 3.65 19.36
CA ARG A 116 -5.62 5.12 19.38
C ARG A 116 -4.68 5.73 18.34
N ASN A 117 -3.52 5.10 18.12
CA ASN A 117 -2.45 5.57 17.24
C ASN A 117 -2.25 4.59 16.08
N CYS A 118 -2.83 4.90 14.92
CA CYS A 118 -2.92 4.00 13.77
C CYS A 118 -1.60 3.82 13.00
N GLU A 119 -0.59 4.66 13.30
CA GLU A 119 0.79 4.50 12.84
C GLU A 119 1.54 3.35 13.55
N LEU A 120 0.95 2.75 14.58
CA LEU A 120 1.56 1.69 15.39
C LEU A 120 0.85 0.36 15.17
N THR A 121 1.63 -0.69 14.95
CA THR A 121 1.14 -2.06 14.83
C THR A 121 1.84 -2.97 15.84
N GLN A 122 1.14 -4.02 16.28
CA GLN A 122 1.74 -5.09 17.07
C GLN A 122 2.35 -6.13 16.13
N VAL A 123 3.62 -6.46 16.35
CA VAL A 123 4.32 -7.55 15.63
C VAL A 123 4.54 -8.71 16.58
N GLY A 124 4.23 -9.93 16.11
CA GLY A 124 4.41 -11.16 16.86
C GLY A 124 3.38 -11.41 17.97
N GLY A 125 3.51 -12.59 18.59
CA GLY A 125 2.68 -13.03 19.71
C GLY A 125 3.13 -12.49 21.07
N MET A 126 2.49 -12.96 22.13
CA MET A 126 2.92 -12.68 23.51
C MET A 126 4.21 -13.46 23.83
N LEU A 127 5.21 -12.78 24.38
CA LEU A 127 6.51 -13.39 24.74
C LEU A 127 6.49 -14.09 26.10
N ASP A 128 5.53 -13.72 26.95
CA ASP A 128 5.24 -14.31 28.25
C ASP A 128 3.73 -14.35 28.52
N SER A 129 3.34 -15.14 29.51
CA SER A 129 1.97 -15.17 30.03
C SER A 129 1.96 -14.56 31.43
N LYS A 130 1.45 -13.32 31.52
CA LYS A 130 1.30 -12.56 32.77
C LYS A 130 -0.14 -12.07 32.90
N GLY A 131 -0.56 -11.84 34.13
CA GLY A 131 -1.88 -11.30 34.45
C GLY A 131 -1.84 -10.37 35.65
N TYR A 132 -2.73 -9.39 35.66
CA TYR A 132 -2.92 -8.50 36.81
C TYR A 132 -3.76 -9.18 37.90
N GLY A 133 -3.42 -8.94 39.16
CA GLY A 133 -4.17 -9.40 40.32
C GLY A 133 -4.39 -8.28 41.33
N ILE A 134 -5.45 -8.40 42.13
CA ILE A 134 -5.73 -7.48 43.23
C ILE A 134 -4.90 -7.90 44.44
N ALA A 135 -3.84 -7.14 44.75
CA ALA A 135 -2.98 -7.38 45.90
C ALA A 135 -3.69 -7.00 47.23
N MET A 136 -3.45 -7.80 48.28
CA MET A 136 -3.95 -7.57 49.64
C MET A 136 -2.86 -7.97 50.64
N PRO A 137 -2.88 -7.42 51.88
CA PRO A 137 -2.02 -7.89 52.95
C PRO A 137 -2.18 -9.40 53.20
N PRO A 138 -1.12 -10.10 53.61
CA PRO A 138 -1.22 -11.50 54.01
C PRO A 138 -2.27 -11.67 55.12
N ASN A 139 -3.02 -12.77 55.06
CA ASN A 139 -4.11 -13.08 55.99
C ASN A 139 -5.30 -12.10 55.99
N SER A 140 -5.46 -11.26 54.95
CA SER A 140 -6.66 -10.41 54.79
C SER A 140 -7.95 -11.25 54.72
N PRO A 141 -8.99 -10.95 55.54
CA PRO A 141 -10.25 -11.70 55.53
C PRO A 141 -11.04 -11.54 54.22
N PHE A 142 -10.78 -10.47 53.46
CA PHE A 142 -11.47 -10.18 52.21
C PHE A 142 -10.97 -10.99 51.01
N ARG A 143 -9.83 -11.70 51.13
CA ARG A 143 -9.18 -12.41 50.03
C ARG A 143 -10.13 -13.39 49.32
N THR A 144 -10.83 -14.22 50.09
CA THR A 144 -11.74 -15.24 49.56
C THR A 144 -12.97 -14.61 48.91
N ALA A 145 -13.58 -13.61 49.56
CA ALA A 145 -14.77 -12.93 49.06
C ALA A 145 -14.51 -12.20 47.74
N ILE A 146 -13.40 -11.46 47.65
CA ILE A 146 -13.01 -10.73 46.43
C ILE A 146 -12.59 -11.71 45.32
N SER A 147 -11.85 -12.78 45.64
CA SER A 147 -11.48 -13.80 44.64
C SER A 147 -12.73 -14.47 44.03
N GLY A 148 -13.73 -14.82 44.84
CA GLY A 148 -15.01 -15.34 44.36
C GLY A 148 -15.80 -14.34 43.52
N ALA A 149 -15.78 -13.05 43.90
CA ALA A 149 -16.40 -11.99 43.10
C ALA A 149 -15.71 -11.79 41.74
N VAL A 150 -14.37 -11.87 41.67
CA VAL A 150 -13.62 -11.79 40.41
C VAL A 150 -13.94 -12.97 39.49
N LEU A 151 -13.98 -14.20 40.02
CA LEU A 151 -14.38 -15.39 39.26
C LEU A 151 -15.80 -15.24 38.70
N LYS A 152 -16.76 -14.80 39.52
CA LYS A 152 -18.13 -14.53 39.06
C LYS A 152 -18.19 -13.48 37.93
N LEU A 153 -17.40 -12.40 38.02
CA LEU A 153 -17.32 -11.39 36.95
C LEU A 153 -16.65 -11.92 35.66
N GLN A 154 -15.81 -12.96 35.77
CA GLN A 154 -15.20 -13.65 34.64
C GLN A 154 -16.19 -14.61 33.98
N GLU A 155 -16.88 -15.44 34.76
CA GLU A 155 -17.93 -16.36 34.32
C GLU A 155 -19.10 -15.62 33.65
N GLU A 156 -19.53 -14.49 34.22
CA GLU A 156 -20.56 -13.61 33.63
C GLU A 156 -20.05 -12.80 32.41
N GLY A 157 -18.79 -12.96 31.99
CA GLY A 157 -18.19 -12.24 30.85
C GLY A 157 -18.01 -10.73 31.06
N LYS A 158 -18.37 -10.19 32.24
CA LYS A 158 -18.37 -8.75 32.53
C LYS A 158 -16.98 -8.13 32.44
N LEU A 159 -15.92 -8.87 32.81
CA LEU A 159 -14.54 -8.40 32.63
C LEU A 159 -14.19 -8.16 31.15
N HIS A 160 -14.67 -9.02 30.23
CA HIS A 160 -14.45 -8.84 28.79
C HIS A 160 -15.23 -7.62 28.25
N ILE A 161 -16.49 -7.45 28.67
CA ILE A 161 -17.31 -6.27 28.33
C ILE A 161 -16.63 -4.98 28.79
N LEU A 162 -16.05 -4.97 30.01
CA LEU A 162 -15.30 -3.84 30.53
C LEU A 162 -14.00 -3.59 29.75
N LYS A 163 -13.23 -4.63 29.40
CA LYS A 163 -12.03 -4.50 28.55
C LYS A 163 -12.38 -3.83 27.21
N THR A 164 -13.35 -4.39 26.48
CA THR A 164 -13.81 -3.86 25.19
C THR A 164 -14.27 -2.41 25.30
N ARG A 165 -15.09 -2.08 26.31
CA ARG A 165 -15.55 -0.71 26.55
C ARG A 165 -14.40 0.29 26.76
N TRP A 166 -13.42 -0.04 27.59
CA TRP A 166 -12.33 0.89 27.92
C TRP A 166 -11.22 0.95 26.86
N TRP A 167 -10.97 -0.15 26.14
CA TRP A 167 -9.96 -0.18 25.08
C TRP A 167 -10.49 0.36 23.75
N LYS A 168 -11.70 -0.03 23.33
CA LYS A 168 -12.23 0.17 21.96
C LYS A 168 -13.41 1.14 21.83
N GLU A 169 -14.10 1.51 22.92
CA GLU A 169 -15.27 2.40 22.85
C GLU A 169 -15.07 3.75 23.54
N LYS A 170 -14.22 3.82 24.57
CA LYS A 170 -14.02 5.02 25.40
C LYS A 170 -12.62 5.59 25.24
N ARG A 171 -12.46 6.88 25.58
CA ARG A 171 -11.18 7.61 25.58
C ARG A 171 -10.40 7.47 24.27
N GLY A 172 -11.07 7.64 23.13
CA GLY A 172 -10.44 7.58 21.80
C GLY A 172 -10.09 6.18 21.28
N GLY A 173 -10.54 5.11 21.94
CA GLY A 173 -10.42 3.75 21.41
C GLY A 173 -11.23 3.56 20.12
N GLY A 174 -10.78 2.67 19.23
CA GLY A 174 -11.44 2.36 17.98
C GLY A 174 -11.26 3.41 16.88
N SER A 175 -10.40 4.42 17.06
CA SER A 175 -10.14 5.45 16.04
C SER A 175 -9.63 4.86 14.72
N CYS A 176 -8.81 3.82 14.81
CA CYS A 176 -8.16 3.16 13.67
C CYS A 176 -9.07 2.18 12.90
N ARG A 177 -10.33 2.01 13.32
CA ARG A 177 -11.29 1.15 12.60
C ARG A 177 -11.70 1.74 11.25
N ASP A 178 -11.55 3.05 11.07
CA ASP A 178 -11.97 3.75 9.84
C ASP A 178 -10.88 3.76 8.74
N ASP A 179 -9.65 3.39 9.09
CA ASP A 179 -8.56 3.24 8.11
C ASP A 179 -8.62 1.90 7.37
N THR A 180 -9.16 0.85 8.02
CA THR A 180 -9.42 -0.45 7.35
C THR A 180 -10.60 -0.39 6.37
N SER A 181 -11.60 0.46 6.62
CA SER A 181 -12.69 0.75 5.68
C SER A 181 -12.25 1.68 4.54
N LYS A 182 -11.30 2.60 4.78
CA LYS A 182 -10.76 3.47 3.73
C LYS A 182 -9.76 2.75 2.83
N SER A 183 -8.81 2.00 3.39
CA SER A 183 -7.85 1.22 2.58
C SER A 183 -8.52 0.13 1.72
N SER A 184 -9.71 -0.35 2.10
CA SER A 184 -10.51 -1.28 1.29
C SER A 184 -11.46 -0.62 0.29
N SER A 185 -11.57 0.72 0.28
CA SER A 185 -12.47 1.46 -0.64
C SER A 185 -11.78 2.51 -1.53
N THR A 186 -10.57 2.95 -1.18
CA THR A 186 -9.68 3.67 -2.11
C THR A 186 -8.65 2.69 -2.68
N ALA A 187 -8.89 2.18 -3.89
CA ALA A 187 -7.86 1.50 -4.65
C ALA A 187 -6.67 2.45 -4.83
N ASN A 188 -5.50 2.09 -4.31
CA ASN A 188 -4.31 2.93 -4.39
C ASN A 188 -4.00 3.25 -5.86
N GLU A 189 -3.88 4.55 -6.18
CA GLU A 189 -3.67 5.01 -7.54
C GLU A 189 -2.37 4.41 -8.10
N LEU A 190 -2.43 3.83 -9.31
CA LEU A 190 -1.25 3.22 -9.94
C LEU A 190 -0.21 4.30 -10.25
N GLY A 191 0.72 4.49 -9.32
CA GLY A 191 1.81 5.45 -9.46
C GLY A 191 2.71 5.14 -10.65
N LEU A 192 3.38 6.19 -11.15
CA LEU A 192 4.34 6.08 -12.26
C LEU A 192 5.46 5.05 -11.99
N ALA A 193 5.76 4.75 -10.72
CA ALA A 193 6.70 3.70 -10.33
C ALA A 193 6.31 2.31 -10.85
N ASN A 194 5.01 1.96 -10.82
CA ASN A 194 4.50 0.64 -11.25
C ASN A 194 4.48 0.50 -12.77
N VAL A 195 4.34 1.63 -13.50
CA VAL A 195 4.26 1.65 -14.98
C VAL A 195 5.60 2.02 -15.64
N GLY A 196 6.58 2.51 -14.86
CA GLY A 196 7.86 3.03 -15.35
C GLY A 196 8.66 2.09 -16.24
N GLY A 197 8.61 0.77 -15.98
CA GLY A 197 9.25 -0.24 -16.82
C GLY A 197 8.78 -0.24 -18.27
N VAL A 198 7.50 0.08 -18.53
CA VAL A 198 6.94 0.16 -19.89
C VAL A 198 7.59 1.29 -20.68
N PHE A 199 7.78 2.45 -20.05
CA PHE A 199 8.43 3.61 -20.68
C PHE A 199 9.91 3.34 -21.02
N VAL A 200 10.63 2.64 -20.14
CA VAL A 200 12.03 2.25 -20.39
C VAL A 200 12.13 1.31 -21.60
N VAL A 201 11.25 0.30 -21.70
CA VAL A 201 11.23 -0.63 -22.84
C VAL A 201 10.85 0.08 -24.14
N LEU A 202 9.89 1.01 -24.13
CA LEU A 202 9.52 1.80 -25.31
C LEU A 202 10.69 2.67 -25.82
N MET A 203 11.39 3.37 -24.92
CA MET A 203 12.54 4.20 -25.28
C MET A 203 13.72 3.36 -25.79
N GLY A 204 13.99 2.20 -25.17
CA GLY A 204 14.99 1.25 -25.63
C GLY A 204 14.66 0.68 -27.02
N GLY A 205 13.40 0.27 -27.24
CA GLY A 205 12.92 -0.23 -28.53
C GLY A 205 13.04 0.80 -29.66
N MET A 206 12.68 2.07 -29.39
CA MET A 206 12.87 3.17 -30.33
C MET A 206 14.35 3.37 -30.68
N GLY A 207 15.24 3.37 -29.68
CA GLY A 207 16.68 3.50 -29.88
C GLY A 207 17.26 2.37 -30.76
N VAL A 208 16.89 1.12 -30.48
CA VAL A 208 17.32 -0.04 -31.27
C VAL A 208 16.77 0.03 -32.70
N ALA A 209 15.50 0.41 -32.89
CA ALA A 209 14.91 0.59 -34.21
C ALA A 209 15.63 1.68 -35.04
N CYS A 210 15.98 2.81 -34.41
CA CYS A 210 16.79 3.84 -35.06
C CYS A 210 18.19 3.35 -35.45
N VAL A 211 18.86 2.59 -34.58
CA VAL A 211 20.18 2.01 -34.90
C VAL A 211 20.08 1.02 -36.06
N ILE A 212 19.10 0.12 -36.07
CA ILE A 212 18.87 -0.82 -37.17
C ILE A 212 18.61 -0.06 -38.48
N ALA A 213 17.75 0.96 -38.47
CA ALA A 213 17.47 1.76 -39.66
C ALA A 213 18.72 2.48 -40.20
N VAL A 214 19.59 2.99 -39.33
CA VAL A 214 20.88 3.58 -39.74
C VAL A 214 21.84 2.52 -40.29
N CYS A 215 21.92 1.33 -39.68
CA CYS A 215 22.73 0.22 -40.17
C CYS A 215 22.27 -0.27 -41.55
N GLU A 216 20.96 -0.46 -41.75
CA GLU A 216 20.40 -0.83 -43.05
C GLU A 216 20.63 0.25 -44.11
N PHE A 217 20.47 1.54 -43.76
CA PHE A 217 20.78 2.65 -44.66
C PHE A 217 22.25 2.61 -45.09
N VAL A 218 23.19 2.49 -44.13
CA VAL A 218 24.63 2.42 -44.43
C VAL A 218 24.99 1.16 -45.24
N TRP A 219 24.42 0.00 -44.95
CA TRP A 219 24.66 -1.22 -45.74
C TRP A 219 24.10 -1.09 -47.15
N LYS A 220 22.89 -0.54 -47.32
CA LYS A 220 22.28 -0.31 -48.63
C LYS A 220 23.09 0.71 -49.45
N SER A 221 23.47 1.85 -48.87
CA SER A 221 24.33 2.83 -49.54
C SER A 221 25.69 2.25 -49.92
N ARG A 222 26.30 1.41 -49.07
CA ARG A 222 27.56 0.72 -49.41
C ARG A 222 27.38 -0.30 -50.54
N LYS A 223 26.29 -1.08 -50.54
CA LYS A 223 26.01 -2.05 -51.61
C LYS A 223 25.83 -1.33 -52.96
N VAL A 224 24.97 -0.31 -53.01
CA VAL A 224 24.74 0.49 -54.22
C VAL A 224 26.02 1.17 -54.72
N ALA A 225 26.84 1.73 -53.82
CA ALA A 225 28.12 2.34 -54.22
C ALA A 225 29.15 1.34 -54.79
N VAL A 226 29.13 0.08 -54.35
CA VAL A 226 29.95 -1.01 -54.91
C VAL A 226 29.41 -1.46 -56.27
N GLU A 227 28.09 -1.45 -56.46
CA GLU A 227 27.39 -1.91 -57.66
C GLU A 227 27.49 -0.88 -58.82
N GLU A 228 27.48 0.43 -58.54
CA GLU A 228 27.53 1.50 -59.57
C GLU A 228 28.86 2.27 -59.70
N ARG A 229 29.83 2.10 -58.79
CA ARG A 229 31.17 2.78 -58.82
C ARG A 229 31.13 4.32 -58.92
N VAL A 230 30.33 5.01 -58.10
CA VAL A 230 30.32 6.50 -58.01
C VAL A 230 30.50 7.00 -56.57
N SER A 231 30.93 8.26 -56.39
CA SER A 231 31.45 8.76 -55.11
C SER A 231 30.39 9.01 -54.01
N LEU A 232 30.63 8.39 -52.86
CA LEU A 232 29.73 8.30 -51.68
C LEU A 232 29.15 9.63 -51.15
N CYS A 233 29.82 10.76 -51.38
CA CYS A 233 29.45 12.04 -50.74
C CYS A 233 28.27 12.76 -51.43
N SER A 234 27.96 12.42 -52.68
CA SER A 234 26.86 13.04 -53.44
C SER A 234 25.49 12.54 -52.97
N GLU A 235 25.31 11.21 -52.90
CA GLU A 235 24.00 10.61 -52.60
C GLU A 235 23.60 10.65 -51.12
N MET A 236 24.55 10.61 -50.18
CA MET A 236 24.21 10.85 -48.77
C MET A 236 23.67 12.28 -48.55
N ALA A 237 24.08 13.25 -49.36
CA ALA A 237 23.64 14.63 -49.26
C ALA A 237 22.31 14.90 -49.99
N SER A 238 21.96 14.16 -51.03
CA SER A 238 20.65 14.25 -51.73
C SER A 238 19.54 13.63 -50.88
N GLU A 239 19.71 12.39 -50.42
CA GLU A 239 18.70 11.64 -49.66
C GLU A 239 18.42 12.25 -48.29
N LEU A 240 19.45 12.67 -47.54
CA LEU A 240 19.26 13.34 -46.25
C LEU A 240 18.54 14.69 -46.43
N ARG A 241 18.82 15.42 -47.52
CA ARG A 241 18.07 16.64 -47.88
C ARG A 241 16.64 16.31 -48.28
N PHE A 242 16.37 15.20 -48.96
CA PHE A 242 15.02 14.82 -49.39
C PHE A 242 14.14 14.43 -48.20
N ALA A 243 14.69 13.65 -47.25
CA ALA A 243 14.07 13.33 -45.97
C ALA A 243 13.75 14.61 -45.15
N LEU A 244 14.71 15.54 -45.04
CA LEU A 244 14.49 16.83 -44.37
C LEU A 244 13.50 17.74 -45.09
N LYS A 245 13.41 17.69 -46.43
CA LYS A 245 12.45 18.50 -47.21
C LYS A 245 11.00 18.06 -47.00
N ARG A 246 10.76 16.77 -46.73
CA ARG A 246 9.42 16.19 -46.57
C ARG A 246 8.76 16.54 -45.22
N SER A 247 9.55 16.98 -44.23
CA SER A 247 9.06 17.42 -42.90
C SER A 247 8.65 18.90 -42.82
N ARG A 248 8.57 19.64 -43.93
CA ARG A 248 7.98 20.99 -43.93
C ARG A 248 6.45 20.91 -44.03
N PRO A 249 5.67 21.34 -43.01
CA PRO A 249 4.22 21.39 -43.13
C PRO A 249 3.82 22.45 -44.17
N LYS A 250 2.89 22.07 -45.06
CA LYS A 250 2.40 22.93 -46.13
C LYS A 250 1.53 24.05 -45.54
N ARG A 251 2.08 25.27 -45.40
CA ARG A 251 1.27 26.47 -45.13
C ARG A 251 0.35 26.69 -46.33
N LYS A 252 -0.97 26.57 -46.14
CA LYS A 252 -1.95 26.94 -47.18
C LYS A 252 -1.86 28.45 -47.41
N GLU A 253 -1.66 28.84 -48.66
CA GLU A 253 -1.75 30.23 -49.11
C GLU A 253 -2.97 30.37 -50.02
N ARG A 254 -3.60 31.55 -49.99
CA ARG A 254 -4.91 31.82 -50.60
C ARG A 254 -4.78 31.97 -52.11
N GLU A 255 -5.72 31.38 -52.85
CA GLU A 255 -6.03 31.84 -54.21
C GLU A 255 -6.71 33.22 -54.17
N SER A 256 -6.44 34.04 -55.18
CA SER A 256 -7.00 35.37 -55.37
C SER A 256 -7.37 35.55 -56.84
N GLY A 257 -8.58 36.06 -57.11
CA GLY A 257 -9.01 36.46 -58.45
C GLY A 257 -10.44 36.02 -58.80
N GLY A 258 -11.39 36.96 -58.78
CA GLY A 258 -12.78 36.74 -59.22
C GLY A 258 -13.70 37.86 -58.76
N SER A 259 -13.91 38.88 -59.59
CA SER A 259 -14.61 40.13 -59.24
C SER A 259 -16.09 40.16 -59.67
N GLY A 260 -16.89 41.03 -59.04
CA GLY A 260 -18.33 41.26 -59.27
C GLY A 260 -19.21 40.37 -58.38
N GLY A 261 -19.98 40.86 -57.41
CA GLY A 261 -20.95 41.96 -57.45
C GLY A 261 -22.37 41.33 -57.32
N THR A 262 -23.35 41.83 -56.57
CA THR A 262 -23.54 43.16 -55.95
C THR A 262 -24.66 43.09 -54.87
N LEU A 263 -24.64 43.96 -53.85
CA LEU A 263 -25.78 44.44 -53.00
C LEU A 263 -26.65 43.41 -52.21
N ARG A 264 -26.70 43.49 -50.86
CA ARG A 264 -27.70 44.22 -50.01
C ARG A 264 -29.10 43.56 -49.95
N THR A 265 -29.88 43.53 -48.86
CA THR A 265 -29.71 43.87 -47.41
C THR A 265 -30.92 43.32 -46.62
N ALA A 266 -30.73 43.08 -45.32
CA ALA A 266 -31.72 43.21 -44.23
C ALA A 266 -32.95 42.25 -44.12
N SER A 267 -33.04 41.62 -42.93
CA SER A 267 -34.24 41.45 -42.08
C SER A 267 -35.51 40.78 -42.68
N SER A 268 -36.04 39.67 -42.15
CA SER A 268 -36.67 39.67 -40.81
C SER A 268 -37.31 38.31 -40.45
N ARG A 269 -37.48 38.07 -39.14
CA ARG A 269 -38.63 37.43 -38.45
C ARG A 269 -39.24 36.11 -39.03
N ALA A 270 -39.11 35.00 -38.27
CA ALA A 270 -40.25 34.27 -37.66
C ALA A 270 -39.83 33.00 -36.87
N SER A 271 -40.42 32.82 -35.68
CA SER A 271 -40.56 31.54 -34.94
C SER A 271 -41.84 30.80 -35.46
N PRO A 272 -42.35 29.63 -34.96
CA PRO A 272 -42.20 29.10 -33.59
C PRO A 272 -42.33 27.55 -33.35
N LYS A 273 -42.41 27.18 -32.05
CA LYS A 273 -43.00 25.93 -31.46
C LYS A 273 -42.23 24.60 -31.69
N ASP A 274 -42.29 23.56 -30.86
CA ASP A 274 -42.84 23.25 -29.51
C ASP A 274 -42.18 21.91 -29.03
N SER A 275 -42.16 21.41 -27.78
CA SER A 275 -42.63 21.85 -26.44
C SER A 275 -41.94 21.03 -25.30
N SER A 276 -42.31 21.29 -24.04
CA SER A 276 -42.45 20.33 -22.90
C SER A 276 -41.23 19.54 -22.35
N GLU A 277 -40.54 20.16 -21.39
CA GLU A 277 -40.51 19.84 -19.93
C GLU A 277 -41.54 18.83 -19.33
N PRO A 278 -41.49 18.42 -18.02
CA PRO A 278 -40.52 18.74 -16.93
C PRO A 278 -40.15 17.55 -15.96
N SER A 279 -39.41 17.89 -14.87
CA SER A 279 -39.51 17.33 -13.49
C SER A 279 -38.96 15.91 -13.20
N SER A 280 -38.60 15.54 -11.97
CA SER A 280 -38.01 16.25 -10.80
C SER A 280 -37.41 15.19 -9.84
N GLU A 281 -36.76 15.62 -8.76
CA GLU A 281 -36.11 14.79 -7.73
C GLU A 281 -36.94 13.63 -7.16
N HIS A 282 -36.27 12.52 -6.81
CA HIS A 282 -36.71 11.69 -5.68
C HIS A 282 -35.56 10.95 -4.99
N VAL A 283 -35.32 11.31 -3.72
CA VAL A 283 -34.53 10.52 -2.77
C VAL A 283 -35.38 9.34 -2.29
N ARG A 284 -34.80 8.14 -2.16
CA ARG A 284 -35.38 7.10 -1.30
C ARG A 284 -34.32 6.15 -0.71
N PHE A 285 -34.24 6.12 0.61
CA PHE A 285 -33.55 5.06 1.36
C PHE A 285 -34.40 3.77 1.35
N HIS A 286 -33.77 2.60 1.44
CA HIS A 286 -34.35 1.43 2.11
C HIS A 286 -33.26 0.56 2.77
N PRO A 287 -33.54 -0.15 3.88
CA PRO A 287 -32.53 -0.82 4.69
C PRO A 287 -32.50 -2.34 4.51
N LEU A 288 -31.33 -2.96 4.71
CA LEU A 288 -31.20 -4.39 5.01
C LEU A 288 -30.01 -4.64 5.96
N GLY A 289 -30.22 -5.57 6.89
CA GLY A 289 -29.21 -6.35 7.61
C GLY A 289 -29.89 -7.63 8.12
N PRO A 290 -29.26 -8.48 8.95
CA PRO A 290 -27.84 -8.66 9.24
C PRO A 290 -27.35 -10.02 8.63
N PRO A 291 -26.26 -10.68 9.10
CA PRO A 291 -26.36 -11.47 10.33
C PRO A 291 -25.15 -11.37 11.29
N TYR A 292 -25.38 -11.74 12.54
CA TYR A 292 -24.33 -11.98 13.54
C TYR A 292 -23.59 -13.30 13.23
N ALA A 293 -22.27 -13.33 13.44
CA ALA A 293 -21.51 -14.58 13.49
C ALA A 293 -21.51 -15.15 14.91
N GLN A 294 -22.01 -16.37 15.06
CA GLN A 294 -21.87 -17.16 16.28
C GLN A 294 -20.40 -17.62 16.42
N TYR A 295 -19.80 -17.43 17.60
CA TYR A 295 -18.55 -18.11 17.95
C TYR A 295 -18.86 -19.24 18.94
N GLU A 296 -18.64 -20.46 18.47
CA GLU A 296 -18.89 -21.70 19.20
C GLU A 296 -17.63 -22.06 20.00
N PHE A 297 -17.73 -22.11 21.33
CA PHE A 297 -16.62 -22.50 22.20
C PHE A 297 -16.58 -24.02 22.35
N ASP A 298 -15.78 -24.67 21.51
CA ASP A 298 -15.57 -26.11 21.55
C ASP A 298 -14.62 -26.48 22.72
N ALA A 299 -15.21 -26.82 23.86
CA ALA A 299 -14.50 -27.11 25.11
C ALA A 299 -13.96 -28.55 25.14
N LYS A 300 -12.78 -28.77 24.55
CA LYS A 300 -12.08 -30.07 24.62
C LYS A 300 -11.25 -30.22 25.89
N ALA A 301 -11.81 -30.92 26.88
CA ALA A 301 -11.08 -31.40 28.04
C ALA A 301 -10.31 -32.70 27.72
N VAL A 302 -9.01 -32.74 28.02
CA VAL A 302 -8.14 -33.93 27.98
C VAL A 302 -6.92 -33.68 28.88
N PRO A 303 -6.35 -34.70 29.54
CA PRO A 303 -6.99 -35.61 30.50
C PRO A 303 -6.50 -35.37 31.96
#